data_AF-A0A2J6WHS8-F1
#
_entry.id   AF-A0A2J6WHS8-F1
#
_cell.length_a   1.000
_cell.length_b   1.000
_cell.length_c   1.000
_cell.angle_alpha   90.00
_cell.angle_beta   90.00
_cell.angle_gamma   90.00
#
_symmetry.space_group_name_H-M   'P 1'
#
loop_
_entity.id
_entity.type
_entity.pdbx_description
1 polymer ?
#
loop_
_entity_poly.entity_id
_entity_poly.type
_entity_poly.pdbx_seq_one_letter_code
_entity_poly.pdbx_strand_id
1 'polypeptide(L)'
;MINNNILKIISVIIAVIVWFIVATSEQQEVSFYVPIKFKNEGEGLKAFTDTNLISVLVKGPKISMKNFTFNDIKIEVDLSNFQSGEYLYRIKPTDVMLPSGIHLIRVEPQDIKIIIDKLGKKTVKVLPTFIGELKDGYKISSVTITPSHVTVYGTSKKIKALESVETLPINISGV
;
A
#
# COMPACT_ATOMS: atom_id res chain seq x y z
N MET A 1 -16.64 27.37 58.61
CA MET A 1 -15.34 26.69 58.85
C MET A 1 -15.37 25.37 58.11
N ILE A 2 -14.59 25.21 57.05
CA ILE A 2 -14.54 23.96 56.28
C ILE A 2 -13.86 22.91 57.16
N ASN A 3 -14.55 21.81 57.44
CA ASN A 3 -14.02 20.75 58.29
C ASN A 3 -12.87 20.04 57.54
N ASN A 4 -11.67 19.97 58.14
CA ASN A 4 -10.46 19.40 57.52
C ASN A 4 -10.68 17.95 57.01
N ASN A 5 -11.59 17.22 57.66
CA ASN A 5 -11.92 15.85 57.29
C ASN A 5 -12.63 15.75 55.93
N ILE A 6 -13.39 16.78 55.52
CA ILE A 6 -14.01 16.85 54.18
C ILE A 6 -12.95 16.99 53.09
N LEU A 7 -11.92 17.81 53.33
CA LEU A 7 -10.84 18.02 52.35
C LEU A 7 -10.02 16.74 52.12
N LYS A 8 -9.79 15.95 53.17
CA LYS A 8 -9.12 14.64 53.08
C LYS A 8 -9.92 13.60 52.30
N ILE A 9 -11.25 13.59 52.47
CA ILE A 9 -12.11 12.67 51.73
C ILE A 9 -12.13 13.03 50.24
N ILE A 10 -12.24 14.33 49.92
CA ILE A 10 -12.21 14.81 48.54
C ILE A 10 -10.88 14.46 47.86
N SER A 11 -9.74 14.63 48.54
CA SER A 11 -8.44 14.30 47.95
C SER A 11 -8.30 12.81 47.66
N VAL A 12 -8.79 11.93 48.53
CA VAL A 12 -8.81 10.47 48.28
C VAL A 12 -9.72 10.12 47.10
N ILE A 13 -10.91 10.74 46.99
CA ILE A 13 -11.83 10.50 45.86
C ILE A 13 -11.18 10.93 44.54
N ILE A 14 -10.57 12.12 44.50
CA ILE A 14 -9.87 12.60 43.30
C ILE A 14 -8.70 11.66 42.96
N ALA A 15 -7.92 11.23 43.95
CA ALA A 15 -6.83 10.30 43.73
C ALA A 15 -7.31 8.97 43.14
N VAL A 16 -8.42 8.43 43.64
CA VAL A 16 -9.03 7.19 43.12
C VAL A 16 -9.56 7.38 41.70
N ILE A 17 -10.20 8.52 41.38
CA ILE A 17 -10.70 8.82 40.03
C ILE A 17 -9.52 8.94 39.05
N VAL A 18 -8.47 9.68 39.40
CA VAL A 18 -7.27 9.82 38.56
C VAL A 18 -6.57 8.48 38.38
N TRP A 19 -6.41 7.71 39.46
CA TRP A 19 -5.82 6.37 39.39
C TRP A 19 -6.63 5.44 38.48
N PHE A 20 -7.96 5.47 38.56
CA PHE A 20 -8.83 4.65 37.71
C PHE A 20 -8.71 5.01 36.22
N ILE A 21 -8.64 6.31 35.90
CA ILE A 21 -8.44 6.79 34.51
C ILE A 21 -7.10 6.28 33.95
N VAL A 22 -6.03 6.35 34.74
CA VAL A 22 -4.69 5.92 34.32
C VAL A 22 -4.58 4.39 34.24
N ALA A 23 -5.15 3.66 35.21
CA ALA A 23 -5.09 2.20 35.26
C ALA A 23 -5.87 1.50 34.12
N THR A 24 -6.89 2.17 33.57
CA THR A 24 -7.75 1.61 32.52
C THR A 24 -7.18 1.83 31.11
N SER A 25 -6.23 2.74 30.94
CA SER A 25 -5.73 3.15 29.62
C SER A 25 -4.51 2.33 29.16
N GLU A 26 -4.70 1.01 28.97
CA GLU A 26 -3.71 0.17 28.30
C GLU A 26 -3.68 0.49 26.80
N GLN A 27 -2.84 1.45 26.41
CA GLN A 27 -2.61 1.82 25.01
C GLN A 27 -1.54 0.92 24.40
N GLN A 28 -1.77 0.48 23.17
CA GLN A 28 -0.82 -0.31 22.39
C GLN A 28 -0.48 0.40 21.09
N GLU A 29 0.76 0.21 20.65
CA GLU A 29 1.28 0.71 19.38
C GLU A 29 1.47 -0.46 18.41
N VAL A 30 0.90 -0.35 17.22
CA VAL A 30 0.92 -1.41 16.20
C VAL A 30 1.21 -0.81 14.84
N SER A 31 2.09 -1.46 14.08
CA SER A 31 2.41 -1.07 12.70
C SER A 31 1.59 -1.88 11.70
N PHE A 32 0.99 -1.18 10.74
CA PHE A 32 0.25 -1.79 9.62
C PHE A 32 0.90 -1.42 8.29
N TYR A 33 0.96 -2.38 7.37
CA TYR A 33 1.38 -2.13 5.99
C TYR A 33 0.16 -1.86 5.13
N VAL A 34 0.00 -0.61 4.69
CA VAL A 34 -1.21 -0.14 4.03
C VAL A 34 -0.87 0.32 2.61
N PRO A 35 -1.65 -0.09 1.59
CA PRO A 35 -1.45 0.38 0.24
C PRO A 35 -1.96 1.82 0.05
N ILE A 36 -1.27 2.56 -0.82
CA ILE A 36 -1.64 3.92 -1.19
C ILE A 36 -2.70 3.89 -2.29
N LYS A 37 -3.74 4.70 -2.16
CA LYS A 37 -4.73 4.94 -3.21
C LYS A 37 -4.63 6.38 -3.70
N PHE A 38 -4.61 6.56 -5.01
CA PHE A 38 -4.64 7.87 -5.62
C PHE A 38 -6.07 8.25 -6.00
N LYS A 39 -6.46 9.48 -5.68
CA LYS A 39 -7.74 10.08 -6.08
C LYS A 39 -7.52 11.09 -7.19
N ASN A 40 -8.53 11.26 -8.04
CA ASN A 40 -8.55 12.28 -9.10
C ASN A 40 -7.33 12.21 -10.05
N GLU A 41 -6.98 11.01 -10.52
CA GLU A 41 -5.81 10.79 -11.40
C GLU A 41 -5.90 11.54 -12.74
N GLY A 42 -7.07 12.01 -13.15
CA GLY A 42 -7.32 12.67 -14.44
C GLY A 42 -7.63 11.68 -15.57
N GLU A 43 -8.40 12.09 -16.58
CA GLU A 43 -8.77 11.20 -17.69
C GLU A 43 -7.54 10.76 -18.50
N GLY A 44 -7.33 9.45 -18.62
CA GLY A 44 -6.22 8.87 -19.38
C GLY A 44 -4.85 9.00 -18.73
N LEU A 45 -4.77 9.52 -17.51
CA LEU A 45 -3.58 9.56 -16.67
C LEU A 45 -3.65 8.45 -15.62
N LYS A 46 -2.48 7.96 -15.19
CA LYS A 46 -2.37 7.00 -14.10
C LYS A 46 -1.15 7.31 -13.25
N ALA A 47 -1.31 7.22 -11.94
CA ALA A 47 -0.24 7.44 -11.00
C ALA A 47 0.45 6.12 -10.64
N PHE A 48 1.76 6.18 -10.53
CA PHE A 48 2.62 5.09 -10.12
C PHE A 48 3.51 5.58 -8.98
N THR A 49 3.85 4.68 -8.07
CA THR A 49 4.80 4.95 -6.99
C THR A 49 5.83 3.83 -6.92
N ASP A 50 6.96 4.15 -6.33
CA ASP A 50 8.04 3.20 -6.05
C ASP A 50 7.71 2.27 -4.87
N THR A 51 6.91 2.74 -3.90
CA THR A 51 6.47 1.93 -2.77
C THR A 51 4.97 1.65 -2.81
N ASN A 52 4.61 0.38 -2.93
CA ASN A 52 3.20 -0.03 -2.93
C ASN A 52 2.61 -0.11 -1.53
N LEU A 53 3.44 -0.23 -0.49
CA LEU A 53 3.01 -0.38 0.90
C LEU A 53 3.73 0.62 1.79
N ILE A 54 2.99 1.17 2.74
CA ILE A 54 3.49 2.14 3.70
C ILE A 54 3.24 1.61 5.11
N SER A 55 4.26 1.69 5.94
CA SER A 55 4.18 1.36 7.36
C SER A 55 3.51 2.52 8.11
N VAL A 56 2.36 2.25 8.69
CA VAL A 56 1.60 3.19 9.51
C VAL A 56 1.63 2.70 10.94
N LEU A 57 2.35 3.41 11.81
CA LEU A 57 2.37 3.17 13.24
C LEU A 57 1.20 3.92 13.87
N VAL A 58 0.31 3.18 14.52
CA VAL A 58 -0.86 3.73 15.20
C VAL A 58 -0.86 3.37 16.67
N LYS A 59 -1.54 4.16 17.48
CA LYS A 59 -1.74 3.95 18.90
C LYS A 59 -3.22 3.97 19.25
N GLY A 60 -3.65 3.05 20.10
CA GLY A 60 -5.01 3.07 20.65
C GLY A 60 -5.23 2.05 21.74
N PRO A 61 -6.45 1.96 22.29
CA PRO A 61 -6.80 0.99 23.32
C PRO A 61 -6.57 -0.44 22.81
N LYS A 62 -6.00 -1.30 23.67
CA LYS A 62 -5.75 -2.71 23.35
C LYS A 62 -6.97 -3.45 22.81
N ILE A 63 -8.17 -3.14 23.33
CA ILE A 63 -9.43 -3.74 22.88
C ILE A 63 -9.74 -3.36 21.41
N SER A 64 -9.45 -2.11 21.03
CA SER A 64 -9.64 -1.60 19.67
C SER A 64 -8.62 -2.21 18.72
N MET A 65 -7.36 -2.37 19.14
CA MET A 65 -6.30 -2.96 18.31
C MET A 65 -6.55 -4.43 17.95
N LYS A 66 -7.19 -5.23 18.83
CA LYS A 66 -7.45 -6.65 18.58
C LYS A 66 -8.41 -6.92 17.42
N ASN A 67 -9.35 -6.03 17.17
CA ASN A 67 -10.36 -6.17 16.11
C ASN A 67 -10.04 -5.32 14.88
N PHE A 68 -8.94 -4.56 14.93
CA PHE A 68 -8.56 -3.61 13.90
C PHE A 68 -7.74 -4.30 12.80
N THR A 69 -8.18 -4.17 11.55
CA THR A 69 -7.54 -4.81 10.40
C THR A 69 -6.97 -3.76 9.45
N PHE A 70 -5.97 -4.14 8.63
CA PHE A 70 -5.36 -3.27 7.61
C PHE A 70 -6.37 -2.60 6.67
N ASN A 71 -7.54 -3.20 6.47
CA ASN A 71 -8.59 -2.71 5.59
C ASN A 71 -9.35 -1.49 6.16
N ASP A 72 -9.20 -1.24 7.46
CA ASP A 72 -9.79 -0.12 8.18
C ASP A 72 -8.93 1.15 8.09
N ILE A 73 -7.67 1.01 7.63
CA ILE A 73 -6.77 2.14 7.34
C ILE A 73 -6.79 2.41 5.85
N LYS A 74 -6.97 3.67 5.48
CA LYS A 74 -6.86 4.09 4.08
C LYS A 74 -5.87 5.24 3.99
N ILE A 75 -4.91 5.10 3.09
CA ILE A 75 -4.02 6.21 2.69
C ILE A 75 -4.50 6.68 1.32
N GLU A 76 -5.01 7.90 1.26
CA GLU A 76 -5.56 8.49 0.04
C GLU A 76 -4.84 9.79 -0.29
N VAL A 77 -4.20 9.83 -1.46
CA VAL A 77 -3.50 11.01 -1.95
C VAL A 77 -4.32 11.63 -3.09
N ASP A 78 -4.71 12.89 -2.92
CA ASP A 78 -5.44 13.65 -3.94
C ASP A 78 -4.48 14.24 -4.99
N LEU A 79 -4.67 13.84 -6.24
CA LEU A 79 -3.86 14.26 -7.38
C LEU A 79 -4.52 15.34 -8.24
N SER A 80 -5.63 15.94 -7.82
CA SER A 80 -6.38 16.94 -8.62
C SER A 80 -5.54 18.12 -9.14
N ASN A 81 -4.50 18.51 -8.40
CA ASN A 81 -3.63 19.64 -8.73
C ASN A 81 -2.33 19.22 -9.46
N PHE A 82 -2.19 17.94 -9.80
CA PHE A 82 -0.99 17.40 -10.41
C PHE A 82 -1.20 17.15 -11.91
N GLN A 83 -0.16 17.43 -12.69
CA GLN A 83 -0.13 17.12 -14.12
C GLN A 83 0.80 15.94 -14.37
N SER A 84 1.00 15.56 -15.63
CA SER A 84 1.98 14.52 -15.96
C SER A 84 3.39 14.99 -15.58
N GLY A 85 4.11 14.16 -14.84
CA GLY A 85 5.42 14.49 -14.29
C GLY A 85 5.84 13.57 -13.15
N GLU A 86 7.02 13.83 -12.60
CA GLU A 86 7.54 13.15 -11.42
C GLU A 86 7.53 14.12 -10.23
N TYR A 87 6.97 13.69 -9.11
CA TYR A 87 6.81 14.50 -7.91
C TYR A 87 7.33 13.74 -6.70
N LEU A 88 7.97 14.46 -5.78
CA LEU A 88 8.23 13.96 -4.43
C LEU A 88 7.10 14.45 -3.53
N TYR A 89 6.25 13.52 -3.08
CA TYR A 89 5.08 13.82 -2.27
C TYR A 89 5.31 13.43 -0.82
N ARG A 90 5.09 14.40 0.08
CA ARG A 90 5.16 14.19 1.52
C ARG A 90 3.79 13.83 2.06
N ILE A 91 3.67 12.64 2.64
CA ILE A 91 2.42 12.14 3.21
C ILE A 91 2.08 12.95 4.46
N LYS A 92 0.86 13.48 4.45
CA LYS A 92 0.30 14.28 5.53
C LYS A 92 -0.57 13.39 6.42
N PRO A 93 -0.72 13.73 7.71
CA PRO A 93 -1.67 13.05 8.58
C PRO A 93 -3.11 13.05 8.04
N THR A 94 -3.48 14.07 7.25
CA THR A 94 -4.80 14.19 6.60
C THR A 94 -5.05 13.15 5.51
N ASP A 95 -3.98 12.58 4.94
CA ASP A 95 -4.07 11.56 3.89
C ASP A 95 -4.38 10.18 4.48
N VAL A 96 -4.19 10.01 5.80
CA VAL A 96 -4.40 8.76 6.53
C VAL A 96 -5.75 8.79 7.25
N MET A 97 -6.69 8.00 6.75
CA MET A 97 -7.98 7.78 7.39
C MET A 97 -7.86 6.65 8.41
N LEU A 98 -8.16 6.96 9.67
CA LEU A 98 -8.17 6.04 10.81
C LEU A 98 -9.56 6.01 11.44
N PRO A 99 -10.00 4.87 12.03
CA PRO A 99 -11.25 4.80 12.76
C PRO A 99 -11.13 5.49 14.12
N SER A 100 -12.28 5.73 14.75
CA SER A 100 -12.37 6.44 16.03
C SER A 100 -11.60 5.72 17.16
N GLY A 101 -10.91 6.51 17.98
CA GLY A 101 -10.13 6.00 19.12
C GLY A 101 -8.74 5.46 18.74
N ILE A 102 -8.32 5.61 17.48
CA ILE A 102 -6.97 5.30 16.99
C ILE A 102 -6.28 6.59 16.59
N HIS A 103 -5.03 6.74 17.00
CA HIS A 103 -4.20 7.90 16.71
C HIS A 103 -3.02 7.50 15.84
N LEU A 104 -2.74 8.31 14.81
CA LEU A 104 -1.54 8.18 14.02
C LEU A 104 -0.32 8.61 14.84
N ILE A 105 0.69 7.75 14.94
CA ILE A 105 1.98 8.10 15.54
C ILE A 105 2.97 8.45 14.45
N ARG A 106 3.10 7.59 13.43
CA ARG A 106 4.12 7.75 12.39
C ARG A 106 3.73 7.06 11.10
N VAL A 107 4.28 7.58 10.00
CA VAL A 107 4.18 6.99 8.66
C VAL A 107 5.61 6.84 8.10
N GLU A 108 5.92 5.66 7.57
CA GLU A 108 7.21 5.37 6.93
C GLU A 108 7.03 4.58 5.61
N PRO A 109 7.64 5.03 4.50
CA PRO A 109 8.35 6.29 4.33
C PRO A 109 7.39 7.49 4.37
N GLN A 110 7.90 8.66 4.78
CA GLN A 110 7.11 9.89 4.81
C GLN A 110 7.06 10.58 3.44
N ASP A 111 8.14 10.48 2.66
CA ASP A 111 8.23 11.03 1.33
C ASP A 111 8.20 9.88 0.32
N ILE A 112 7.30 9.97 -0.66
CA ILE A 112 7.14 8.98 -1.72
C ILE A 112 7.32 9.62 -3.08
N LYS A 113 7.86 8.85 -4.03
CA LYS A 113 7.93 9.30 -5.41
C LYS A 113 6.63 8.95 -6.12
N ILE A 114 5.96 9.95 -6.67
CA ILE A 114 4.75 9.78 -7.49
C ILE A 114 5.10 10.13 -8.93
N ILE A 115 4.83 9.20 -9.85
CA ILE A 115 5.02 9.35 -11.28
C ILE A 115 3.65 9.34 -11.93
N ILE A 116 3.25 10.45 -12.53
CA ILE A 116 1.97 10.60 -13.22
C ILE A 116 2.26 10.60 -14.72
N ASP A 117 1.78 9.58 -15.42
CA ASP A 117 1.97 9.44 -16.85
C ASP A 117 0.66 9.05 -17.54
N LYS A 118 0.58 9.29 -18.84
CA LYS A 118 -0.52 8.80 -19.67
C LYS A 118 -0.49 7.28 -19.66
N LEU A 119 -1.65 6.70 -19.34
CA LEU A 119 -1.83 5.26 -19.42
C LEU A 119 -1.83 4.85 -20.89
N GLY A 120 -0.71 4.31 -21.35
CA GLY A 120 -0.61 3.71 -22.66
C GLY A 120 -1.24 2.33 -22.68
N LYS A 121 -1.68 1.91 -23.87
CA LYS A 121 -1.93 0.50 -24.17
C LYS A 121 -1.18 0.14 -25.46
N LYS A 122 -0.57 -1.03 -25.50
CA LYS A 122 0.04 -1.58 -26.72
C LYS A 122 -0.25 -3.07 -26.80
N THR A 123 -0.62 -3.51 -27.98
CA THR A 123 -0.74 -4.93 -28.29
C THR A 123 0.61 -5.42 -28.75
N VAL A 124 1.15 -6.42 -28.04
CA VAL A 124 2.48 -6.99 -28.28
C VAL A 124 2.38 -8.49 -28.48
N LYS A 125 3.35 -9.06 -29.20
CA LYS A 125 3.42 -10.50 -29.46
C LYS A 125 3.87 -11.25 -28.20
N VAL A 126 3.32 -12.44 -28.00
CA VAL A 126 3.76 -13.35 -26.93
C VAL A 126 4.83 -14.30 -27.48
N LEU A 127 6.00 -14.32 -26.84
CA LEU A 127 7.11 -15.21 -27.19
C LEU A 127 7.27 -16.29 -26.11
N PRO A 128 7.34 -17.57 -26.48
CA PRO A 128 7.58 -18.64 -25.53
C PRO A 128 9.07 -18.69 -25.15
N THR A 129 9.34 -18.76 -23.86
CA THR A 129 10.71 -18.95 -23.35
C THR A 129 10.90 -20.41 -22.98
N PHE A 130 11.89 -21.07 -23.60
CA PHE A 130 12.24 -22.46 -23.31
C PHE A 130 13.55 -22.53 -22.52
N ILE A 131 13.64 -23.48 -21.61
CA ILE A 131 14.87 -23.79 -20.86
C ILE A 131 15.18 -25.29 -20.92
N GLY A 132 16.46 -25.63 -20.87
CA GLY A 132 16.93 -27.02 -20.98
C GLY A 132 17.26 -27.45 -22.40
N GLU A 133 17.76 -28.67 -22.54
CA GLU A 133 18.16 -29.26 -23.82
C GLU A 133 17.20 -30.39 -24.21
N LEU A 134 16.87 -30.45 -25.50
CA LEU A 134 16.10 -31.56 -26.07
C LEU A 134 16.94 -32.82 -26.07
N LYS A 135 16.27 -33.98 -26.03
CA LYS A 135 16.97 -35.26 -26.19
C LYS A 135 17.54 -35.41 -27.61
N ASP A 136 18.66 -36.11 -27.74
CA ASP A 136 19.26 -36.42 -29.05
C ASP A 136 18.23 -37.02 -30.01
N GLY A 137 18.16 -36.46 -31.21
CA GLY A 137 17.21 -36.85 -32.26
C GLY A 137 15.84 -36.17 -32.20
N TYR A 138 15.54 -35.38 -31.16
CA TYR A 138 14.29 -34.63 -31.02
C TYR A 138 14.43 -33.19 -31.50
N LYS A 139 13.36 -32.65 -32.09
CA LYS A 139 13.24 -31.24 -32.49
C LYS A 139 11.84 -30.73 -32.18
N ILE A 140 11.73 -29.44 -31.88
CA ILE A 140 10.42 -28.78 -31.76
C ILE A 140 9.77 -28.73 -33.15
N SER A 141 8.67 -29.46 -33.33
CA SER A 141 7.97 -29.51 -34.62
C SER A 141 7.09 -28.28 -34.87
N SER A 142 6.40 -27.80 -33.83
CA SER A 142 5.56 -26.60 -33.90
C SER A 142 5.34 -26.04 -32.50
N VAL A 143 5.10 -24.73 -32.42
CA VAL A 143 4.74 -24.05 -31.17
C VAL A 143 3.47 -23.25 -31.42
N THR A 144 2.42 -23.55 -30.66
CA THR A 144 1.14 -22.85 -30.73
C THR A 144 0.96 -22.02 -29.47
N ILE A 145 0.92 -20.70 -29.63
CA ILE A 145 0.75 -19.75 -28.52
C ILE A 145 -0.66 -19.18 -28.62
N THR A 146 -1.47 -19.39 -27.58
CA THR A 146 -2.83 -18.86 -27.51
C THR A 146 -3.04 -18.15 -26.17
N PRO A 147 -3.25 -16.82 -26.17
CA PRO A 147 -3.31 -15.91 -27.31
C PRO A 147 -1.92 -15.53 -27.86
N SER A 148 -1.79 -15.35 -29.18
CA SER A 148 -0.53 -14.95 -29.82
C SER A 148 -0.15 -13.48 -29.58
N HIS A 149 -1.12 -12.67 -29.15
CA HIS A 149 -0.96 -11.25 -28.84
C HIS A 149 -1.70 -10.92 -27.54
N VAL A 150 -1.12 -10.02 -26.75
CA VAL A 150 -1.72 -9.52 -25.51
C VAL A 150 -1.67 -8.00 -25.47
N THR A 151 -2.69 -7.40 -24.87
CA THR A 151 -2.72 -5.94 -24.63
C THR A 151 -2.08 -5.66 -23.28
N VAL A 152 -0.99 -4.89 -23.29
CA VAL A 152 -0.26 -4.48 -22.09
C VAL A 152 -0.58 -3.03 -21.76
N TYR A 153 -0.77 -2.74 -20.47
CA TYR A 153 -1.02 -1.41 -19.91
C TYR A 153 0.15 -0.97 -19.02
N GLY A 154 0.45 0.33 -19.04
CA GLY A 154 1.66 0.85 -18.40
C GLY A 154 1.99 2.27 -18.83
N THR A 155 3.11 2.78 -18.33
CA THR A 155 3.58 4.13 -18.66
C THR A 155 3.86 4.25 -20.16
N SER A 156 3.50 5.39 -20.75
CA SER A 156 3.67 5.65 -22.19
C SER A 156 5.12 5.41 -22.63
N LYS A 157 6.08 5.78 -21.78
CA LYS A 157 7.51 5.58 -22.03
C LYS A 157 7.92 4.10 -22.07
N LYS A 158 7.51 3.28 -21.10
CA LYS A 158 7.87 1.85 -21.05
C LYS A 158 7.14 1.05 -22.13
N ILE A 159 5.86 1.36 -22.34
CA ILE A 159 5.05 0.66 -23.35
C ILE A 159 5.54 0.91 -24.77
N LYS A 160 5.97 2.13 -25.10
CA LYS A 160 6.51 2.41 -26.44
C LYS A 160 7.70 1.51 -26.76
N ALA A 161 8.59 1.28 -25.80
CA ALA A 161 9.77 0.43 -25.93
C ALA A 161 9.47 -1.08 -25.90
N LEU A 162 8.30 -1.51 -25.43
CA LEU A 162 7.95 -2.93 -25.31
C LEU A 162 7.55 -3.51 -26.67
N GLU A 163 8.31 -4.46 -27.22
CA GLU A 163 8.00 -5.10 -28.51
C GLU A 163 7.28 -6.45 -28.37
N SER A 164 7.64 -7.22 -27.35
CA SER A 164 7.09 -8.54 -27.06
C SER A 164 7.01 -8.80 -25.56
N VAL A 165 6.25 -9.82 -25.18
CA VAL A 165 6.18 -10.34 -23.80
C VAL A 165 6.56 -11.81 -23.84
N GLU A 166 7.48 -12.19 -22.96
CA GLU A 166 7.88 -13.57 -22.79
C GLU A 166 6.93 -14.32 -21.87
N THR A 167 6.74 -15.62 -22.12
CA THR A 167 6.05 -16.51 -21.18
C THR A 167 6.96 -16.83 -20.00
N LEU A 168 6.39 -17.39 -18.94
CA LEU A 168 7.21 -18.11 -17.97
C LEU A 168 8.03 -19.20 -18.67
N PRO A 169 9.26 -19.47 -18.23
CA PRO A 169 10.12 -20.44 -18.86
C PRO A 169 9.51 -21.85 -18.77
N ILE A 170 9.47 -22.52 -19.92
CA ILE A 170 8.98 -23.90 -20.05
C ILE A 170 10.20 -24.80 -20.15
N ASN A 171 10.32 -25.75 -19.21
CA ASN A 171 11.41 -26.71 -19.24
C ASN A 171 11.13 -27.82 -20.25
N ILE A 172 12.03 -27.96 -21.23
CA ILE A 172 11.95 -28.98 -22.29
C ILE A 172 12.95 -30.13 -22.09
N SER A 173 13.64 -30.17 -20.94
CA SER A 173 14.61 -31.21 -20.62
C SER A 173 13.93 -32.59 -20.58
N GLY A 174 14.40 -33.51 -21.41
CA GLY A 174 13.90 -34.88 -21.44
C GLY A 174 12.62 -35.11 -22.24
N VAL A 175 12.13 -34.08 -22.96
CA VAL A 175 11.07 -34.19 -23.97
C VAL A 175 11.64 -34.43 -25.36
#